data_AF-A0A1F6GG32-F1
#
_entry.id   AF-A0A1F6GG32-F1
#
_cell.length_a   1.000
_cell.length_b   1.000
_cell.length_c   1.000
_cell.angle_alpha   90.00
_cell.angle_beta   90.00
_cell.angle_gamma   90.00
#
_symmetry.space_group_name_H-M   'P 1'
#
loop_
_entity.id
_entity.type
_entity.pdbx_description
1 polymer ?
#
loop_
_entity_poly.entity_id
_entity_poly.type
_entity_poly.pdbx_seq_one_letter_code
_entity_poly.pdbx_strand_id
1 'polypeptide(L)'
;MNLKPALLIMTLALALVSCKEGGRSCMKRLNYREYASVVTDPSCSTYERGSAELGLAGFEMSRILAISEDASPDYRSALGISSSVTDWETFSGREHYIKAQILTGDASGNEYEGEQRSGEDIEVHYFATLGSFLAQTYILLDTTADGSISDQELQNFTKLNSSTAADYGSNDLTDSGILQFVKSDGSVYLLDLVNNYCETDSNQDGVWGGSTASMIDCIASSAEITAAAGSTLSISGSCNEILKVNSVQKLFTQRLNPDNNAILLTDQFVATVEQMKADLTALNIGSDSSLYTLMSDFTSKMDNGGTCTSTSLTEINQIITLANNAAISAQSSYASYNLINLSDFTTVSDNSVTTPTSFSSTVGTTTLTFSCTNSSSLKGRLVYKNSAGTGYTPYLAAASSDLFDVFANMIILQQDSVGKTKPNVQNDQIVSFKELMCMSN
;
A
#
# COMPACT_ATOMS: atom_id res chain seq x y z
N MET A 1 31.28 18.05 -0.41
CA MET A 1 32.45 17.74 -1.26
C MET A 1 32.57 18.84 -2.32
N ASN A 2 33.79 19.31 -2.56
CA ASN A 2 34.13 20.60 -3.18
C ASN A 2 33.67 20.82 -4.64
N LEU A 3 33.30 22.08 -4.91
CA LEU A 3 33.40 22.85 -6.16
C LEU A 3 33.54 22.05 -7.48
N LYS A 4 32.41 21.63 -8.08
CA LYS A 4 32.27 21.41 -9.53
C LYS A 4 30.94 21.85 -10.20
N PRO A 5 29.88 22.35 -9.52
CA PRO A 5 28.67 22.77 -10.24
C PRO A 5 28.84 24.11 -10.98
N ALA A 6 29.79 24.96 -10.57
CA ALA A 6 30.01 26.27 -11.18
C ALA A 6 30.53 26.23 -12.64
N LEU A 7 31.22 25.16 -13.05
CA LEU A 7 31.79 25.06 -14.40
C LEU A 7 30.78 24.58 -15.44
N LEU A 8 29.84 23.71 -15.04
CA LEU A 8 28.76 23.20 -15.91
C LEU A 8 27.69 24.27 -16.18
N ILE A 9 27.36 25.06 -15.14
CA ILE A 9 26.40 26.17 -15.19
C ILE A 9 26.92 27.32 -16.06
N MET A 10 28.24 27.55 -16.09
CA MET A 10 28.83 28.59 -16.94
C MET A 10 28.80 28.20 -18.43
N THR A 11 28.91 26.91 -18.77
CA THR A 11 28.76 26.45 -20.16
C THR A 11 27.32 26.48 -20.67
N LEU A 12 26.32 26.26 -19.79
CA LEU A 12 24.89 26.34 -20.15
C LEU A 12 24.43 27.79 -20.38
N ALA A 13 24.96 28.73 -19.60
CA ALA A 13 24.69 30.17 -19.76
C ALA A 13 25.30 30.77 -21.05
N LEU A 14 26.33 30.14 -21.64
CA LEU A 14 26.98 30.63 -22.87
C LEU A 14 26.34 30.11 -24.18
N ALA A 15 25.43 29.12 -24.14
CA ALA A 15 24.76 28.59 -25.34
C ALA A 15 23.48 29.38 -25.73
N LEU A 16 22.93 30.19 -24.83
CA LEU A 16 21.65 30.89 -24.99
C LEU A 16 21.73 32.26 -25.72
N VAL A 17 22.88 32.62 -26.31
CA VAL A 17 23.09 33.92 -26.97
C VAL A 17 23.18 33.75 -28.49
N SER A 18 22.04 33.48 -29.14
CA SER A 18 21.88 33.76 -30.57
C SER A 18 20.66 34.66 -30.77
N CYS A 19 20.92 35.97 -30.76
CA CYS A 19 19.90 37.00 -30.97
C CYS A 19 19.62 37.18 -32.47
N LYS A 20 18.33 37.16 -32.85
CA LYS A 20 17.83 37.84 -34.04
C LYS A 20 17.00 39.04 -33.60
N GLU A 21 17.40 40.23 -34.00
CA GLU A 21 16.77 41.50 -33.62
C GLU A 21 15.50 41.78 -34.44
N GLY A 22 14.41 42.15 -33.75
CA GLY A 22 13.19 42.70 -34.35
C GLY A 22 11.95 42.43 -33.49
N GLY A 23 11.55 43.39 -32.66
CA GLY A 23 10.52 43.23 -31.61
C GLY A 23 11.14 42.91 -30.24
N ARG A 24 10.43 43.13 -29.12
CA ARG A 24 10.90 42.56 -27.84
C ARG A 24 10.82 41.04 -28.02
N SER A 25 11.97 40.39 -28.24
CA SER A 25 12.04 38.93 -28.41
C SER A 25 11.34 38.23 -27.25
N CYS A 26 10.74 37.08 -27.51
CA CYS A 26 10.05 36.27 -26.50
C CYS A 26 10.96 35.98 -25.29
N MET A 27 12.22 35.62 -25.52
CA MET A 27 13.28 35.57 -24.50
C MET A 27 13.42 36.86 -23.64
N LYS A 28 13.36 38.04 -24.24
CA LYS A 28 13.45 39.31 -23.49
C LYS A 28 12.24 39.48 -22.58
N ARG A 29 11.04 39.14 -23.06
CA ARG A 29 9.79 39.19 -22.29
C ARG A 29 9.81 38.17 -21.14
N LEU A 30 10.34 36.97 -21.39
CA LEU A 30 10.58 35.94 -20.37
C LEU A 30 11.49 36.46 -19.25
N ASN A 31 12.61 37.11 -19.60
CA ASN A 31 13.53 37.71 -18.65
C ASN A 31 12.92 38.86 -17.82
N TYR A 32 11.98 39.61 -18.41
CA TYR A 32 11.21 40.64 -17.70
C TYR A 32 10.00 40.07 -16.93
N ARG A 33 9.82 38.75 -16.87
CA ARG A 33 8.69 38.08 -16.22
C ARG A 33 7.33 38.44 -16.83
N GLU A 34 7.31 38.83 -18.11
CA GLU A 34 6.08 39.11 -18.87
C GLU A 34 5.44 37.80 -19.37
N TYR A 35 5.36 36.77 -18.51
CA TYR A 35 5.04 35.38 -18.86
C TYR A 35 3.71 35.21 -19.57
N ALA A 36 2.64 35.82 -19.05
CA ALA A 36 1.29 35.76 -19.62
C ALA A 36 1.26 36.20 -21.09
N SER A 37 2.16 37.10 -21.47
CA SER A 37 2.22 37.61 -22.82
C SER A 37 2.98 36.65 -23.76
N VAL A 38 3.97 35.91 -23.25
CA VAL A 38 4.77 34.92 -24.00
C VAL A 38 3.93 33.68 -24.31
N VAL A 39 3.19 33.15 -23.33
CA VAL A 39 2.38 31.93 -23.51
C VAL A 39 1.30 32.07 -24.61
N THR A 40 0.74 33.27 -24.76
CA THR A 40 -0.31 33.57 -25.76
C THR A 40 0.23 33.92 -27.14
N ASP A 41 1.55 34.09 -27.28
CA ASP A 41 2.16 34.54 -28.53
C ASP A 41 2.65 33.32 -29.35
N PRO A 42 1.97 32.98 -30.47
CA PRO A 42 2.31 31.81 -31.26
C PRO A 42 3.64 31.98 -32.03
N SER A 43 4.25 33.17 -32.02
CA SER A 43 5.58 33.39 -32.61
C SER A 43 6.72 32.99 -31.68
N CYS A 44 6.44 32.76 -30.39
CA CYS A 44 7.40 32.24 -29.43
C CYS A 44 7.54 30.72 -29.59
N SER A 45 8.75 30.19 -29.37
CA SER A 45 8.98 28.74 -29.46
C SER A 45 8.27 27.96 -28.33
N THR A 46 8.16 26.65 -28.49
CA THR A 46 7.73 25.69 -27.45
C THR A 46 8.54 25.88 -26.17
N TYR A 47 9.86 25.97 -26.28
CA TYR A 47 10.76 26.28 -25.16
C TYR A 47 10.38 27.58 -24.43
N GLU A 48 10.16 28.68 -25.17
CA GLU A 48 9.86 29.98 -24.56
C GLU A 48 8.47 30.00 -23.91
N ARG A 49 7.48 29.39 -24.57
CA ARG A 49 6.11 29.26 -24.05
C ARG A 49 6.08 28.35 -22.83
N GLY A 50 6.72 27.18 -22.88
CA GLY A 50 6.83 26.25 -21.76
C GLY A 50 7.57 26.85 -20.56
N SER A 51 8.67 27.57 -20.80
CA SER A 51 9.38 28.32 -19.75
C SER A 51 8.51 29.40 -19.13
N ALA A 52 7.67 30.08 -19.93
CA ALA A 52 6.75 31.08 -19.43
C ALA A 52 5.61 30.45 -18.61
N GLU A 53 5.12 29.28 -18.99
CA GLU A 53 4.17 28.51 -18.18
C GLU A 53 4.78 28.14 -16.82
N LEU A 54 6.05 27.68 -16.75
CA LEU A 54 6.73 27.47 -15.45
C LEU A 54 6.81 28.74 -14.60
N GLY A 55 7.08 29.89 -15.22
CA GLY A 55 7.05 31.19 -14.56
C GLY A 55 5.67 31.55 -14.00
N LEU A 56 4.59 31.24 -14.73
CA LEU A 56 3.21 31.42 -14.26
C LEU A 56 2.82 30.43 -13.16
N ALA A 57 3.41 29.22 -13.17
CA ALA A 57 3.28 28.27 -12.06
C ALA A 57 3.99 28.76 -10.79
N GLY A 58 4.87 29.76 -10.90
CA GLY A 58 5.70 30.27 -9.81
C GLY A 58 6.99 29.48 -9.60
N PHE A 59 7.34 28.58 -10.53
CA PHE A 59 8.57 27.82 -10.51
C PHE A 59 9.75 28.69 -10.97
N GLU A 60 10.50 29.22 -10.00
CA GLU A 60 11.73 29.97 -10.26
C GLU A 60 12.93 29.20 -9.71
N MET A 61 13.76 28.64 -10.60
CA MET A 61 14.96 27.89 -10.22
C MET A 61 15.88 28.69 -9.29
N SER A 62 16.00 30.01 -9.51
CA SER A 62 16.80 30.88 -8.65
C SER A 62 16.26 30.97 -7.21
N ARG A 63 14.95 30.81 -7.00
CA ARG A 63 14.34 30.75 -5.66
C ARG A 63 14.58 29.40 -5.00
N ILE A 64 14.43 28.31 -5.76
CA ILE A 64 14.69 26.94 -5.28
C ILE A 64 16.17 26.78 -4.91
N LEU A 65 17.09 27.33 -5.70
CA LEU A 65 18.53 27.32 -5.41
C LEU A 65 18.93 28.29 -4.31
N ALA A 66 18.12 29.32 -4.03
CA ALA A 66 18.34 30.24 -2.91
C ALA A 66 17.87 29.68 -1.56
N ILE A 67 17.27 28.48 -1.55
CA ILE A 67 17.01 27.73 -0.33
C ILE A 67 18.36 27.23 0.21
N SER A 68 18.94 27.97 1.16
CA SER A 68 20.17 27.61 1.87
C SER A 68 19.86 27.15 3.29
N GLU A 69 20.71 26.31 3.89
CA GLU A 69 20.57 25.82 5.28
C GLU A 69 20.35 26.94 6.32
N ASP A 70 20.80 28.17 6.04
CA ASP A 70 20.75 29.31 6.96
C ASP A 70 19.58 30.30 6.71
N ALA A 71 18.77 30.07 5.67
CA ALA A 71 17.59 30.88 5.38
C ALA A 71 16.36 29.98 5.52
N SER A 72 15.26 30.51 6.05
CA SER A 72 13.95 29.83 5.97
C SER A 72 13.13 30.43 4.82
N PRO A 73 13.42 30.11 3.55
CA PRO A 73 12.43 30.19 2.51
C PRO A 73 11.62 28.89 2.54
N ASP A 74 10.37 29.01 2.96
CA ASP A 74 9.34 27.98 2.80
C ASP A 74 9.35 27.46 1.35
N TYR A 75 9.61 26.17 1.16
CA TYR A 75 9.63 25.51 -0.16
C TYR A 75 8.35 25.76 -0.95
N ARG A 76 7.21 25.91 -0.26
CA ARG A 76 5.94 26.29 -0.88
C ARG A 76 6.05 27.63 -1.59
N SER A 77 6.62 28.63 -0.91
CA SER A 77 6.82 29.97 -1.49
C SER A 77 7.77 29.97 -2.70
N ALA A 78 8.79 29.10 -2.71
CA ALA A 78 9.71 28.93 -3.84
C ALA A 78 9.06 28.25 -5.05
N LEU A 79 7.96 27.51 -4.82
CA LEU A 79 7.14 26.85 -5.82
C LEU A 79 5.88 27.66 -6.18
N GLY A 80 5.76 28.91 -5.71
CA GLY A 80 4.59 29.76 -5.97
C GLY A 80 3.31 29.35 -5.23
N ILE A 81 3.42 28.45 -4.24
CA ILE A 81 2.30 27.96 -3.46
C ILE A 81 2.06 28.93 -2.30
N SER A 82 0.87 29.54 -2.25
CA SER A 82 0.49 30.36 -1.10
C SER A 82 0.11 29.50 0.11
N SER A 83 0.15 30.09 1.30
CA SER A 83 -0.25 29.41 2.55
C SER A 83 -1.74 28.99 2.58
N SER A 84 -2.57 29.55 1.70
CA SER A 84 -3.99 29.20 1.58
C SER A 84 -4.26 27.97 0.71
N VAL A 85 -3.26 27.47 -0.03
CA VAL A 85 -3.43 26.33 -0.94
C VAL A 85 -3.27 25.03 -0.15
N THR A 86 -4.35 24.26 0.00
CA THR A 86 -4.32 22.97 0.71
C THR A 86 -4.68 21.79 -0.17
N ASP A 87 -4.92 22.03 -1.46
CA ASP A 87 -5.36 21.01 -2.41
C ASP A 87 -4.70 21.23 -3.77
N TRP A 88 -4.04 20.19 -4.27
CA TRP A 88 -3.36 20.16 -5.56
C TRP A 88 -4.32 20.45 -6.70
N GLU A 89 -5.54 19.91 -6.66
CA GLU A 89 -6.51 20.03 -7.75
C GLU A 89 -7.03 21.47 -7.93
N THR A 90 -6.93 22.29 -6.88
CA THR A 90 -7.34 23.71 -6.91
C THR A 90 -6.17 24.69 -7.05
N PHE A 91 -4.94 24.19 -7.03
CA PHE A 91 -3.76 25.03 -7.17
C PHE A 91 -3.63 25.55 -8.61
N SER A 92 -3.64 26.88 -8.78
CA SER A 92 -3.56 27.51 -10.11
C SER A 92 -2.28 27.15 -10.88
N GLY A 93 -1.17 26.91 -10.17
CA GLY A 93 0.09 26.51 -10.81
C GLY A 93 0.05 25.12 -11.45
N ARG A 94 -0.87 24.24 -11.02
CA ARG A 94 -1.05 22.89 -11.61
C ARG A 94 -1.34 22.95 -13.10
N GLU A 95 -2.25 23.83 -13.52
CA GLU A 95 -2.60 23.99 -14.94
C GLU A 95 -1.38 24.43 -15.77
N HIS A 96 -0.55 25.30 -15.21
CA HIS A 96 0.65 25.81 -15.85
C HIS A 96 1.74 24.73 -15.96
N TYR A 97 1.95 23.89 -14.93
CA TYR A 97 2.84 22.73 -15.04
C TYR A 97 2.40 21.76 -16.14
N ILE A 98 1.10 21.43 -16.17
CA ILE A 98 0.54 20.54 -17.20
C ILE A 98 0.73 21.14 -18.59
N LYS A 99 0.45 22.44 -18.77
CA LYS A 99 0.67 23.13 -20.06
C LYS A 99 2.14 23.13 -20.46
N ALA A 100 3.06 23.37 -19.53
CA ALA A 100 4.50 23.30 -19.81
C ALA A 100 4.90 21.90 -20.30
N GLN A 101 4.52 20.84 -19.56
CA GLN A 101 4.77 19.45 -19.95
C GLN A 101 4.21 19.13 -21.34
N ILE A 102 2.95 19.50 -21.56
CA ILE A 102 2.26 19.36 -22.83
C ILE A 102 3.04 20.06 -23.94
N LEU A 103 3.40 21.34 -23.78
CA LEU A 103 4.12 22.14 -24.78
C LEU A 103 5.47 21.56 -25.20
N THR A 104 6.15 20.88 -24.29
CA THR A 104 7.53 20.43 -24.49
C THR A 104 7.68 18.94 -24.74
N GLY A 105 6.58 18.19 -24.65
CA GLY A 105 6.50 16.75 -24.90
C GLY A 105 7.30 15.89 -23.92
N ASP A 106 6.93 14.60 -23.84
CA ASP A 106 7.64 13.60 -23.04
C ASP A 106 8.68 12.81 -23.87
N ALA A 107 9.39 11.90 -23.22
CA ALA A 107 10.40 11.04 -23.85
C ALA A 107 9.79 9.85 -24.63
N SER A 108 8.47 9.62 -24.58
CA SER A 108 7.80 8.46 -25.18
C SER A 108 7.55 8.59 -26.69
N GLY A 109 7.88 9.76 -27.27
CA GLY A 109 7.92 9.94 -28.71
C GLY A 109 6.58 10.32 -29.35
N ASN A 110 5.61 10.81 -28.57
CA ASN A 110 4.50 11.54 -29.17
C ASN A 110 5.05 12.85 -29.74
N GLU A 111 5.11 12.96 -31.08
CA GLU A 111 5.32 14.22 -31.78
C GLU A 111 4.34 15.25 -31.20
N TYR A 112 4.85 16.23 -30.46
CA TYR A 112 4.01 17.27 -29.90
C TYR A 112 4.01 18.47 -30.84
N GLU A 113 2.81 18.91 -31.25
CA GLU A 113 2.61 19.84 -32.38
C GLU A 113 3.25 19.39 -33.72
N GLY A 114 3.59 18.10 -33.85
CA GLY A 114 4.21 17.55 -35.07
C GLY A 114 5.71 17.85 -35.21
N GLU A 115 6.37 18.32 -34.14
CA GLU A 115 7.79 18.67 -34.14
C GLU A 115 8.64 17.64 -33.36
N GLN A 116 9.91 17.50 -33.77
CA GLN A 116 10.88 16.71 -33.04
C GLN A 116 11.36 17.52 -31.82
N ARG A 117 11.20 16.94 -30.63
CA ARG A 117 11.59 17.55 -29.34
C ARG A 117 13.05 18.02 -29.35
N SER A 118 13.28 19.31 -29.03
CA SER A 118 14.62 19.88 -28.92
C SER A 118 15.28 19.57 -27.56
N GLY A 119 16.59 19.80 -27.42
CA GLY A 119 17.27 19.68 -26.13
C GLY A 119 16.70 20.64 -25.08
N GLU A 120 16.37 21.85 -25.51
CA GLU A 120 15.75 22.89 -24.69
C GLU A 120 14.33 22.51 -24.24
N ASP A 121 13.54 21.85 -25.10
CA ASP A 121 12.23 21.31 -24.71
C ASP A 121 12.38 20.21 -23.65
N ILE A 122 13.38 19.34 -23.77
CA ILE A 122 13.64 18.30 -22.77
C ILE A 122 13.95 18.91 -21.40
N GLU A 123 14.75 19.97 -21.35
CA GLU A 123 15.09 20.68 -20.10
C GLU A 123 13.84 21.27 -19.43
N VAL A 124 12.99 21.95 -20.20
CA VAL A 124 11.75 22.55 -19.67
C VAL A 124 10.79 21.48 -19.18
N HIS A 125 10.63 20.37 -19.91
CA HIS A 125 9.78 19.26 -19.47
C HIS A 125 10.28 18.62 -18.17
N TYR A 126 11.60 18.42 -18.03
CA TYR A 126 12.21 17.90 -16.81
C TYR A 126 11.85 18.80 -15.62
N PHE A 127 12.01 20.11 -15.76
CA PHE A 127 11.68 21.06 -14.70
C PHE A 127 10.18 21.23 -14.46
N ALA A 128 9.34 21.09 -15.48
CA ALA A 128 7.89 21.04 -15.31
C ALA A 128 7.46 19.83 -14.48
N THR A 129 8.06 18.68 -14.76
CA THR A 129 7.82 17.43 -14.04
C THR A 129 8.31 17.53 -12.61
N LEU A 130 9.53 18.00 -12.38
CA LEU A 130 10.09 18.23 -11.05
C LEU A 130 9.25 19.24 -10.25
N GLY A 131 8.92 20.39 -10.85
CA GLY A 131 8.16 21.44 -10.20
C GLY A 131 6.75 20.98 -9.82
N SER A 132 6.06 20.31 -10.74
CA SER A 132 4.74 19.71 -10.48
C SER A 132 4.81 18.73 -9.31
N PHE A 133 5.81 17.84 -9.33
CA PHE A 133 5.99 16.80 -8.33
C PHE A 133 6.28 17.38 -6.94
N LEU A 134 7.19 18.34 -6.85
CA LEU A 134 7.50 19.05 -5.61
C LEU A 134 6.28 19.82 -5.11
N ALA A 135 5.58 20.54 -5.98
CA ALA A 135 4.43 21.34 -5.59
C ALA A 135 3.30 20.47 -5.03
N GLN A 136 2.96 19.37 -5.72
CA GLN A 136 1.99 18.40 -5.23
C GLN A 136 2.39 17.82 -3.87
N THR A 137 3.66 17.43 -3.72
CA THR A 137 4.19 16.86 -2.47
C THR A 137 4.08 17.85 -1.30
N TYR A 138 4.51 19.10 -1.48
CA TYR A 138 4.43 20.12 -0.42
C TYR A 138 2.99 20.56 -0.12
N ILE A 139 2.10 20.60 -1.11
CA ILE A 139 0.68 20.88 -0.87
C ILE A 139 0.02 19.79 -0.02
N LEU A 140 0.42 18.52 -0.23
CA LEU A 140 -0.14 17.37 0.48
C LEU A 140 0.46 17.13 1.86
N LEU A 141 1.75 17.42 2.04
CA LEU A 141 2.49 17.13 3.28
C LEU A 141 2.56 18.34 4.23
N ASP A 142 2.95 19.51 3.74
CA ASP A 142 3.07 20.73 4.56
C ASP A 142 1.73 21.47 4.57
N THR A 143 0.77 20.93 5.32
CA THR A 143 -0.59 21.46 5.41
C THR A 143 -0.68 22.72 6.28
N THR A 144 0.31 22.96 7.14
CA THR A 144 0.40 24.14 7.99
C THR A 144 1.07 25.33 7.29
N ALA A 145 1.74 25.07 6.16
CA ALA A 145 2.47 26.05 5.37
C ALA A 145 3.54 26.79 6.19
N ASP A 146 4.23 26.04 7.06
CA ASP A 146 5.32 26.55 7.89
C ASP A 146 6.72 26.20 7.32
N GLY A 147 6.75 25.49 6.19
CA GLY A 147 7.96 25.07 5.49
C GLY A 147 8.60 23.80 6.06
N SER A 148 7.99 23.17 7.07
CA SER A 148 8.41 21.91 7.66
C SER A 148 7.32 20.86 7.54
N ILE A 149 7.69 19.58 7.61
CA ILE A 149 6.73 18.47 7.65
C ILE A 149 6.82 17.85 9.04
N SER A 150 5.78 18.05 9.85
CA SER A 150 5.69 17.49 11.19
C SER A 150 5.24 16.03 11.19
N ASP A 151 5.51 15.30 12.29
CA ASP A 151 4.98 13.94 12.50
C ASP A 151 3.45 13.89 12.42
N GLN A 152 2.78 14.96 12.88
CA GLN A 152 1.32 15.07 12.83
C GLN A 152 0.82 15.22 11.39
N GLU A 153 1.51 15.99 10.56
CA GLU A 153 1.21 16.11 9.14
C GLU A 153 1.45 14.80 8.39
N LEU A 154 2.55 14.12 8.67
CA LEU A 154 2.84 12.81 8.10
C LEU A 154 1.78 11.77 8.51
N GLN A 155 1.35 11.77 9.78
CA GLN A 155 0.25 10.93 10.24
C GLN A 155 -1.07 11.32 9.57
N ASN A 156 -1.35 12.62 9.38
CA ASN A 156 -2.55 13.07 8.69
C ASN A 156 -2.55 12.68 7.21
N PHE A 157 -1.38 12.66 6.57
CA PHE A 157 -1.21 12.25 5.19
C PHE A 157 -1.35 10.73 5.02
N THR A 158 -0.54 9.96 5.73
CA THR A 158 -0.48 8.49 5.62
C THR A 158 -1.64 7.78 6.32
N LYS A 159 -2.27 8.44 7.29
CA LYS A 159 -3.22 7.86 8.26
C LYS A 159 -2.64 6.73 9.11
N LEU A 160 -1.33 6.51 9.07
CA LEU A 160 -0.66 5.51 9.89
C LEU A 160 -0.61 5.97 11.34
N ASN A 161 -0.92 5.06 12.25
CA ASN A 161 -0.83 5.32 13.67
C ASN A 161 0.64 5.30 14.14
N SER A 162 0.91 5.94 15.27
CA SER A 162 2.25 5.94 15.87
C SER A 162 2.63 4.52 16.32
N SER A 163 3.91 4.18 16.20
CA SER A 163 4.48 2.96 16.77
C SER A 163 4.41 2.91 18.31
N THR A 164 4.08 4.03 18.95
CA THR A 164 3.87 4.14 20.40
C THR A 164 2.42 3.90 20.84
N ALA A 165 1.51 3.58 19.92
CA ALA A 165 0.13 3.25 20.28
C ALA A 165 0.08 1.96 21.13
N ALA A 166 -0.84 1.88 22.09
CA ALA A 166 -0.89 0.80 23.08
C ALA A 166 -1.00 -0.61 22.46
N ASP A 167 -1.66 -0.72 21.31
CA ASP A 167 -1.88 -1.97 20.59
C ASP A 167 -1.04 -2.03 19.29
N TYR A 168 0.10 -1.34 19.24
CA TYR A 168 1.02 -1.42 18.10
C TYR A 168 1.93 -2.65 18.21
N GLY A 169 2.12 -3.38 17.11
CA GLY A 169 3.03 -4.52 17.06
C GLY A 169 2.55 -5.80 17.77
N SER A 170 1.25 -5.94 18.02
CA SER A 170 0.66 -7.19 18.54
C SER A 170 -0.64 -7.51 17.81
N ASN A 171 -0.80 -8.76 17.40
CA ASN A 171 -2.09 -9.32 17.02
C ASN A 171 -2.53 -10.31 18.11
N ASP A 172 -3.85 -10.51 18.27
CA ASP A 172 -4.40 -11.51 19.19
C ASP A 172 -5.21 -12.52 18.39
N LEU A 173 -4.54 -13.61 18.03
CA LEU A 173 -5.11 -14.79 17.39
C LEU A 173 -5.00 -15.97 18.36
N THR A 174 -6.14 -16.62 18.61
CA THR A 174 -6.23 -17.72 19.59
C THR A 174 -6.93 -18.93 19.00
N ASP A 175 -6.46 -20.13 19.35
CA ASP A 175 -7.22 -21.37 19.14
C ASP A 175 -8.56 -21.32 19.87
N SER A 176 -9.64 -21.70 19.20
CA SER A 176 -10.94 -21.79 19.83
C SER A 176 -11.17 -23.06 20.63
N GLY A 177 -10.32 -24.08 20.46
CA GLY A 177 -10.54 -25.45 20.94
C GLY A 177 -11.61 -26.21 20.13
N ILE A 178 -11.93 -25.71 18.92
CA ILE A 178 -12.97 -26.27 18.04
C ILE A 178 -12.32 -26.72 16.75
N LEU A 179 -12.71 -27.90 16.30
CA LEU A 179 -12.27 -28.48 15.04
C LEU A 179 -13.44 -28.57 14.07
N GLN A 180 -13.29 -28.00 12.87
CA GLN A 180 -14.19 -28.27 11.77
C GLN A 180 -13.78 -29.58 11.09
N PHE A 181 -14.67 -30.55 11.09
CA PHE A 181 -14.46 -31.89 10.56
C PHE A 181 -15.37 -32.15 9.38
N VAL A 182 -14.79 -32.59 8.26
CA VAL A 182 -15.49 -32.96 7.04
C VAL A 182 -15.39 -34.47 6.83
N LYS A 183 -16.54 -35.14 6.88
CA LYS A 183 -16.64 -36.57 6.61
C LYS A 183 -16.41 -36.90 5.14
N SER A 184 -16.12 -38.16 4.87
CA SER A 184 -16.03 -38.71 3.51
C SER A 184 -17.32 -38.58 2.69
N ASP A 185 -18.49 -38.47 3.36
CA ASP A 185 -19.80 -38.25 2.72
C ASP A 185 -20.09 -36.76 2.41
N GLY A 186 -19.18 -35.85 2.78
CA GLY A 186 -19.31 -34.41 2.57
C GLY A 186 -20.03 -33.67 3.71
N SER A 187 -20.53 -34.36 4.73
CA SER A 187 -21.12 -33.72 5.91
C SER A 187 -20.04 -33.01 6.72
N VAL A 188 -20.36 -31.82 7.21
CA VAL A 188 -19.44 -30.96 7.96
C VAL A 188 -19.96 -30.74 9.37
N TYR A 189 -19.07 -30.87 10.35
CA TYR A 189 -19.36 -30.68 11.76
C TYR A 189 -18.33 -29.78 12.42
N LEU A 190 -18.75 -29.03 13.43
CA LEU A 190 -17.84 -28.46 14.41
C LEU A 190 -17.78 -29.40 15.62
N LEU A 191 -16.57 -29.63 16.12
CA LEU A 191 -16.30 -30.49 17.26
C LEU A 191 -15.66 -29.63 18.36
N ASP A 192 -16.36 -29.46 19.47
CA ASP A 192 -15.80 -28.84 20.68
C ASP A 192 -15.03 -29.90 21.45
N LEU A 193 -13.70 -29.79 21.39
CA LEU A 193 -12.76 -30.78 21.88
C LEU A 193 -12.62 -30.72 23.40
N VAL A 194 -12.97 -29.59 24.01
CA VAL A 194 -12.88 -29.36 25.45
C VAL A 194 -14.11 -29.95 26.13
N ASN A 195 -15.30 -29.68 25.59
CA ASN A 195 -16.56 -30.07 26.19
C ASN A 195 -17.14 -31.40 25.65
N ASN A 196 -16.51 -31.97 24.61
CA ASN A 196 -16.96 -33.18 23.91
C ASN A 196 -18.32 -33.02 23.22
N TYR A 197 -18.58 -31.83 22.66
CA TYR A 197 -19.81 -31.51 21.95
C TYR A 197 -19.60 -31.39 20.44
N CYS A 198 -20.71 -31.38 19.70
CA CYS A 198 -20.70 -31.18 18.26
C CYS A 198 -21.97 -30.47 17.75
N GLU A 199 -21.85 -29.92 16.54
CA GLU A 199 -22.97 -29.43 15.74
C GLU A 199 -22.66 -29.49 14.26
N THR A 200 -23.70 -29.45 13.43
CA THR A 200 -23.57 -29.40 11.97
C THR A 200 -23.14 -28.01 11.54
N ASP A 201 -22.17 -27.93 10.63
CA ASP A 201 -21.71 -26.67 10.02
C ASP A 201 -21.87 -26.73 8.51
N SER A 202 -23.12 -26.75 8.06
CA SER A 202 -23.46 -26.91 6.64
C SER A 202 -22.91 -25.80 5.75
N ASN A 203 -22.70 -24.61 6.31
CA ASN A 203 -22.18 -23.45 5.59
C ASN A 203 -20.65 -23.39 5.64
N GLN A 204 -20.00 -24.24 6.43
CA GLN A 204 -18.55 -24.26 6.67
C GLN A 204 -18.02 -22.96 7.27
N ASP A 205 -18.84 -22.25 8.04
CA ASP A 205 -18.55 -20.90 8.50
C ASP A 205 -17.68 -20.87 9.77
N GLY A 206 -17.60 -22.00 10.50
CA GLY A 206 -16.76 -22.15 11.67
C GLY A 206 -17.29 -21.48 12.95
N VAL A 207 -18.49 -20.91 12.94
CA VAL A 207 -19.06 -20.22 14.11
C VAL A 207 -19.89 -21.20 14.95
N TRP A 208 -19.49 -21.35 16.21
CA TRP A 208 -20.18 -22.22 17.16
C TRP A 208 -21.51 -21.63 17.63
N GLY A 209 -22.60 -22.38 17.45
CA GLY A 209 -23.97 -22.07 17.82
C GLY A 209 -24.36 -22.47 19.25
N GLY A 210 -23.50 -23.22 19.96
CA GLY A 210 -23.73 -23.56 21.37
C GLY A 210 -24.40 -24.92 21.61
N SER A 211 -24.32 -25.84 20.65
CA SER A 211 -24.86 -27.20 20.83
C SER A 211 -24.22 -27.93 22.01
N THR A 212 -25.01 -28.79 22.65
CA THR A 212 -24.55 -29.74 23.68
C THR A 212 -24.71 -31.20 23.23
N ALA A 213 -24.91 -31.44 21.94
CA ALA A 213 -24.98 -32.79 21.40
C ALA A 213 -23.61 -33.48 21.56
N SER A 214 -23.61 -34.74 21.99
CA SER A 214 -22.38 -35.52 22.16
C SER A 214 -21.63 -35.68 20.85
N MET A 215 -20.32 -35.45 20.86
CA MET A 215 -19.46 -35.55 19.68
C MET A 215 -19.69 -36.83 18.88
N ILE A 216 -19.77 -37.97 19.59
CA ILE A 216 -19.97 -39.29 18.99
C ILE A 216 -21.30 -39.38 18.24
N ASP A 217 -22.36 -38.74 18.75
CA ASP A 217 -23.70 -38.83 18.15
C ASP A 217 -23.82 -38.03 16.84
N CYS A 218 -23.01 -36.97 16.66
CA CYS A 218 -22.98 -36.25 15.37
C CYS A 218 -22.18 -37.02 14.31
N ILE A 219 -21.06 -37.63 14.72
CA ILE A 219 -20.10 -38.17 13.75
C ILE A 219 -20.22 -39.68 13.54
N ALA A 220 -20.93 -40.42 14.38
CA ALA A 220 -21.16 -41.84 14.20
C ALA A 220 -22.66 -42.16 14.18
N SER A 221 -23.06 -43.10 13.34
CA SER A 221 -24.41 -43.63 13.38
C SER A 221 -24.61 -44.50 14.63
N SER A 222 -25.84 -44.62 15.11
CA SER A 222 -26.17 -45.48 16.25
C SER A 222 -25.75 -46.94 16.03
N ALA A 223 -25.72 -47.41 14.78
CA ALA A 223 -25.26 -48.76 14.43
C ALA A 223 -23.75 -48.93 14.63
N GLU A 224 -22.95 -47.94 14.22
CA GLU A 224 -21.49 -47.93 14.42
C GLU A 224 -21.12 -47.87 15.90
N ILE A 225 -21.83 -47.04 16.67
CA ILE A 225 -21.63 -46.92 18.12
C ILE A 225 -21.93 -48.25 18.82
N THR A 226 -23.05 -48.90 18.45
CA THR A 226 -23.44 -50.19 19.01
C THR A 226 -22.43 -51.29 18.66
N ALA A 227 -21.93 -51.29 17.43
CA ALA A 227 -20.91 -52.25 16.99
C ALA A 227 -19.57 -52.06 17.71
N ALA A 228 -19.25 -50.83 18.13
CA ALA A 228 -18.03 -50.47 18.86
C ALA A 228 -18.19 -50.44 20.39
N ALA A 229 -19.29 -50.95 20.95
CA ALA A 229 -19.55 -50.90 22.38
C ALA A 229 -18.43 -51.62 23.17
N GLY A 230 -17.74 -50.87 24.04
CA GLY A 230 -16.61 -51.40 24.83
C GLY A 230 -15.29 -51.48 24.07
N SER A 231 -15.20 -50.90 22.86
CA SER A 231 -13.99 -50.84 22.04
C SER A 231 -13.73 -49.41 21.53
N THR A 232 -12.77 -49.30 20.60
CA THR A 232 -12.41 -48.03 19.97
C THR A 232 -13.10 -47.89 18.61
N LEU A 233 -13.82 -46.78 18.42
CA LEU A 233 -14.33 -46.37 17.11
C LEU A 233 -13.33 -45.41 16.46
N SER A 234 -12.90 -45.71 15.25
CA SER A 234 -11.97 -44.86 14.48
C SER A 234 -12.68 -44.22 13.29
N ILE A 235 -12.61 -42.89 13.21
CA ILE A 235 -13.21 -42.10 12.12
C ILE A 235 -12.12 -41.22 11.50
N SER A 236 -12.13 -41.06 10.18
CA SER A 236 -11.20 -40.19 9.46
C SER A 236 -11.91 -39.26 8.48
N GLY A 237 -11.33 -38.09 8.27
CA GLY A 237 -11.87 -37.03 7.42
C GLY A 237 -10.89 -35.87 7.33
N SER A 238 -11.20 -34.85 6.53
CA SER A 238 -10.37 -33.64 6.50
C SER A 238 -10.79 -32.67 7.61
N CYS A 239 -9.83 -31.93 8.15
CA CYS A 239 -10.02 -31.07 9.30
C CYS A 239 -9.51 -29.66 9.03
N ASN A 240 -10.15 -28.67 9.68
CA ASN A 240 -9.62 -27.32 9.84
C ASN A 240 -9.76 -26.91 11.31
N GLU A 241 -8.75 -26.30 11.90
CA GLU A 241 -8.86 -25.67 13.22
C GLU A 241 -9.63 -24.37 13.13
N ILE A 242 -10.48 -24.06 14.11
CA ILE A 242 -11.14 -22.76 14.16
C ILE A 242 -10.26 -21.77 14.93
N LEU A 243 -9.92 -20.67 14.28
CA LEU A 243 -9.05 -19.64 14.82
C LEU A 243 -9.83 -18.34 15.03
N LYS A 244 -9.75 -17.82 16.25
CA LYS A 244 -10.41 -16.58 16.66
C LYS A 244 -9.47 -15.41 16.43
N VAL A 245 -9.91 -14.45 15.61
CA VAL A 245 -9.26 -13.16 15.44
C VAL A 245 -9.90 -12.17 16.40
N ASN A 246 -9.25 -11.93 17.54
CA ASN A 246 -9.78 -11.10 18.62
C ASN A 246 -9.48 -9.62 18.40
N SER A 247 -8.24 -9.32 18.04
CA SER A 247 -7.74 -7.99 17.69
C SER A 247 -6.53 -8.12 16.77
N VAL A 248 -6.26 -7.06 16.01
CA VAL A 248 -5.01 -6.89 15.26
C VAL A 248 -4.43 -5.53 15.64
N GLN A 249 -3.13 -5.35 15.40
CA GLN A 249 -2.48 -4.09 15.73
C GLN A 249 -3.18 -2.90 15.07
N LYS A 250 -3.28 -1.80 15.82
CA LYS A 250 -3.98 -0.59 15.36
C LYS A 250 -3.09 0.25 14.45
N LEU A 251 -2.89 -0.24 13.23
CA LEU A 251 -2.01 0.38 12.21
C LEU A 251 -2.51 1.73 11.71
N PHE A 252 -3.82 1.98 11.78
CA PHE A 252 -4.43 3.16 11.17
C PHE A 252 -5.20 3.99 12.18
N THR A 253 -5.19 5.30 11.97
CA THR A 253 -5.98 6.27 12.74
C THR A 253 -7.45 6.29 12.33
N GLN A 254 -7.74 5.89 11.09
CA GLN A 254 -9.08 5.85 10.50
C GLN A 254 -9.12 4.95 9.26
N ARG A 255 -10.33 4.68 8.73
CA ARG A 255 -10.51 4.02 7.44
C ARG A 255 -9.99 4.88 6.28
N LEU A 256 -9.32 4.24 5.33
CA LEU A 256 -8.82 4.82 4.09
C LEU A 256 -9.92 4.84 3.01
N ASN A 257 -9.82 5.82 2.12
CA ASN A 257 -10.52 5.83 0.83
C ASN A 257 -9.52 5.32 -0.23
N PRO A 258 -9.92 4.49 -1.22
CA PRO A 258 -9.08 4.19 -2.38
C PRO A 258 -8.46 5.44 -3.05
N ASP A 259 -9.16 6.57 -3.04
CA ASP A 259 -8.65 7.86 -3.55
C ASP A 259 -7.75 8.60 -2.54
N ASN A 260 -7.13 7.89 -1.59
CA ASN A 260 -6.27 8.52 -0.60
C ASN A 260 -4.98 9.06 -1.25
N ASN A 261 -4.68 10.33 -0.99
CA ASN A 261 -3.54 11.04 -1.58
C ASN A 261 -2.18 10.37 -1.32
N ALA A 262 -1.99 9.65 -0.21
CA ALA A 262 -0.75 8.92 0.05
C ALA A 262 -0.56 7.72 -0.88
N ILE A 263 -1.66 7.03 -1.21
CA ILE A 263 -1.64 5.92 -2.17
C ILE A 263 -1.33 6.45 -3.57
N LEU A 264 -2.07 7.48 -3.98
CA LEU A 264 -1.91 8.10 -5.29
C LEU A 264 -0.51 8.69 -5.48
N LEU A 265 0.02 9.40 -4.47
CA LEU A 265 1.35 10.00 -4.55
C LEU A 265 2.45 8.93 -4.64
N THR A 266 2.33 7.83 -3.88
CA THR A 266 3.30 6.74 -3.93
C THR A 266 3.34 6.10 -5.33
N ASP A 267 2.17 5.81 -5.90
CA ASP A 267 2.07 5.20 -7.22
C ASP A 267 2.59 6.16 -8.32
N GLN A 268 2.37 7.47 -8.16
CA GLN A 268 2.89 8.49 -9.08
C GLN A 268 4.41 8.71 -8.95
N PHE A 269 5.00 8.46 -7.77
CA PHE A 269 6.39 8.82 -7.49
C PHE A 269 7.35 8.07 -8.43
N VAL A 270 7.28 6.74 -8.50
CA VAL A 270 8.21 5.94 -9.31
C VAL A 270 8.08 6.30 -10.79
N ALA A 271 6.86 6.39 -11.31
CA ALA A 271 6.61 6.79 -12.70
C ALA A 271 7.20 8.17 -13.02
N THR A 272 7.03 9.13 -12.10
CA THR A 272 7.57 10.49 -12.26
C THR A 272 9.10 10.50 -12.27
N VAL A 273 9.74 9.72 -11.39
CA VAL A 273 11.20 9.64 -11.34
C VAL A 273 11.76 8.95 -12.59
N GLU A 274 11.12 7.89 -13.09
CA GLU A 274 11.51 7.25 -14.34
C GLU A 274 11.34 8.17 -15.55
N GLN A 275 10.28 8.98 -15.60
CA GLN A 275 10.11 10.01 -16.63
C GLN A 275 11.24 11.04 -16.59
N MET A 276 11.60 11.52 -15.40
CA MET A 276 12.71 12.46 -15.24
C MET A 276 14.06 11.81 -15.61
N LYS A 277 14.29 10.52 -15.33
CA LYS A 277 15.49 9.77 -15.76
C LYS A 277 15.57 9.65 -17.29
N ALA A 278 14.43 9.46 -17.95
CA ALA A 278 14.35 9.43 -19.41
C ALA A 278 14.75 10.78 -20.01
N ASP A 279 14.28 11.89 -19.44
CA ASP A 279 14.68 13.24 -19.86
C ASP A 279 16.18 13.50 -19.65
N LEU A 280 16.74 13.10 -18.51
CA LEU A 280 18.19 13.20 -18.26
C LEU A 280 18.98 12.40 -19.30
N THR A 281 18.53 11.19 -19.61
CA THR A 281 19.18 10.35 -20.64
C THR A 281 19.13 11.02 -22.01
N ALA A 282 17.99 11.61 -22.38
CA ALA A 282 17.82 12.35 -23.64
C ALA A 282 18.70 13.63 -23.70
N LEU A 283 19.02 14.23 -22.55
CA LEU A 283 20.00 15.31 -22.41
C LEU A 283 21.46 14.83 -22.38
N ASN A 284 21.72 13.53 -22.59
CA ASN A 284 23.04 12.89 -22.44
C ASN A 284 23.62 12.98 -21.01
N ILE A 285 22.76 13.12 -20.01
CA ILE A 285 23.10 13.03 -18.59
C ILE A 285 22.86 11.57 -18.16
N GLY A 286 23.87 10.74 -18.35
CA GLY A 286 23.80 9.30 -18.08
C GLY A 286 23.97 8.91 -16.61
N SER A 287 24.06 7.60 -16.39
CA SER A 287 24.14 6.94 -15.08
C SER A 287 25.29 7.38 -14.18
N ASP A 288 26.34 7.98 -14.76
CA ASP A 288 27.53 8.43 -14.02
C ASP A 288 27.31 9.79 -13.34
N SER A 289 26.21 10.49 -13.65
CA SER A 289 25.84 11.74 -13.02
C SER A 289 25.29 11.50 -11.61
N SER A 290 25.72 12.30 -10.64
CA SER A 290 25.21 12.24 -9.27
C SER A 290 23.69 12.42 -9.18
N LEU A 291 23.10 13.19 -10.11
CA LEU A 291 21.66 13.39 -10.17
C LEU A 291 20.93 12.10 -10.59
N TYR A 292 21.45 11.43 -11.62
CA TYR A 292 20.90 10.15 -12.08
C TYR A 292 21.05 9.08 -11.01
N THR A 293 22.24 8.97 -10.40
CA THR A 293 22.49 8.02 -9.31
C THR A 293 21.54 8.28 -8.13
N LEU A 294 21.36 9.54 -7.70
CA LEU A 294 20.44 9.87 -6.61
C LEU A 294 19.01 9.42 -6.90
N MET A 295 18.52 9.65 -8.12
CA MET A 295 17.17 9.24 -8.54
C MET A 295 17.04 7.71 -8.61
N SER A 296 18.06 7.03 -9.13
CA SER A 296 18.09 5.57 -9.22
C SER A 296 18.19 4.90 -7.83
N ASP A 297 18.99 5.46 -6.93
CA ASP A 297 19.11 4.99 -5.55
C ASP A 297 17.78 5.16 -4.84
N PHE A 298 17.11 6.30 -5.04
CA PHE A 298 15.80 6.55 -4.46
C PHE A 298 14.73 5.57 -4.97
N THR A 299 14.62 5.36 -6.29
CA THR A 299 13.63 4.40 -6.82
C THR A 299 13.94 2.97 -6.40
N SER A 300 15.21 2.56 -6.39
CA SER A 300 15.59 1.21 -5.92
C SER A 300 15.34 0.98 -4.42
N LYS A 301 15.36 2.04 -3.61
CA LYS A 301 14.96 1.98 -2.19
C LYS A 301 13.45 1.85 -2.02
N MET A 302 12.65 2.53 -2.84
CA MET A 302 11.19 2.41 -2.79
C MET A 302 10.69 1.10 -3.38
N ASP A 303 11.16 0.72 -4.57
CA ASP A 303 10.80 -0.49 -5.30
C ASP A 303 11.87 -1.58 -5.03
N ASN A 304 11.87 -2.06 -3.78
CA ASN A 304 12.92 -2.94 -3.23
C ASN A 304 12.52 -4.44 -3.17
N GLY A 305 11.33 -4.81 -3.65
CA GLY A 305 10.80 -6.17 -3.58
C GLY A 305 10.35 -6.63 -2.18
N GLY A 306 10.38 -5.77 -1.16
CA GLY A 306 9.83 -6.04 0.17
C GLY A 306 10.53 -7.19 0.91
N THR A 307 11.85 -7.30 0.77
CA THR A 307 12.65 -8.43 1.28
C THR A 307 13.34 -8.17 2.64
N CYS A 308 13.09 -7.01 3.26
CA CYS A 308 13.68 -6.67 4.54
C CYS A 308 13.18 -7.58 5.69
N THR A 309 13.94 -7.64 6.79
CA THR A 309 13.57 -8.39 7.99
C THR A 309 13.40 -7.43 9.18
N SER A 310 12.20 -7.37 9.76
CA SER A 310 11.91 -6.65 11.01
C SER A 310 10.75 -7.30 11.75
N THR A 311 10.73 -7.22 13.08
CA THR A 311 9.65 -7.79 13.91
C THR A 311 8.31 -7.09 13.65
N SER A 312 8.30 -5.79 13.39
CA SER A 312 7.10 -5.04 13.00
C SER A 312 6.54 -5.53 11.66
N LEU A 313 7.41 -5.92 10.72
CA LEU A 313 6.97 -6.48 9.45
C LEU A 313 6.37 -7.88 9.59
N THR A 314 6.84 -8.68 10.56
CA THR A 314 6.25 -9.99 10.85
C THR A 314 4.76 -9.87 11.19
N GLU A 315 4.40 -8.92 12.05
CA GLU A 315 3.00 -8.65 12.43
C GLU A 315 2.18 -8.09 11.26
N ILE A 316 2.76 -7.20 10.46
CA ILE A 316 2.09 -6.66 9.27
C ILE A 316 1.84 -7.75 8.21
N ASN A 317 2.82 -8.63 7.98
CA ASN A 317 2.71 -9.76 7.04
C ASN A 317 1.59 -10.71 7.44
N GLN A 318 1.38 -10.90 8.75
CA GLN A 318 0.26 -11.68 9.24
C GLN A 318 -1.07 -11.01 8.88
N ILE A 319 -1.22 -9.70 9.13
CA ILE A 319 -2.44 -8.96 8.75
C ILE A 319 -2.68 -9.05 7.23
N ILE A 320 -1.64 -8.92 6.40
CA ILE A 320 -1.75 -9.08 4.94
C ILE A 320 -2.25 -10.48 4.57
N THR A 321 -1.68 -11.52 5.18
CA THR A 321 -2.09 -12.91 4.95
C THR A 321 -3.54 -13.15 5.34
N LEU A 322 -3.95 -12.65 6.51
CA LEU A 322 -5.31 -12.73 7.00
C LEU A 322 -6.28 -11.97 6.07
N ALA A 323 -5.92 -10.75 5.65
CA ALA A 323 -6.72 -9.92 4.76
C ALA A 323 -6.99 -10.60 3.41
N ASN A 324 -5.96 -11.21 2.81
CA ASN A 324 -6.04 -11.88 1.52
C ASN A 324 -6.94 -13.13 1.52
N ASN A 325 -7.13 -13.76 2.68
CA ASN A 325 -7.95 -14.98 2.81
C ASN A 325 -9.33 -14.70 3.40
N ALA A 326 -9.61 -13.46 3.84
CA ALA A 326 -10.83 -13.13 4.53
C ALA A 326 -12.05 -13.05 3.61
N ALA A 327 -13.19 -13.58 4.08
CA ALA A 327 -14.49 -13.28 3.51
C ALA A 327 -14.92 -11.87 3.93
N ILE A 328 -14.99 -10.93 2.98
CA ILE A 328 -15.39 -9.55 3.26
C ILE A 328 -16.88 -9.49 3.64
N SER A 329 -17.74 -10.18 2.88
CA SER A 329 -19.19 -10.20 3.03
C SER A 329 -19.71 -11.61 3.35
N ALA A 330 -20.96 -11.67 3.78
CA ALA A 330 -21.66 -12.92 4.02
C ALA A 330 -21.65 -13.81 2.77
N GLN A 331 -21.30 -15.09 2.95
CA GLN A 331 -21.29 -16.10 1.89
C GLN A 331 -22.40 -17.11 2.11
N SER A 332 -22.90 -17.72 1.04
CA SER A 332 -23.77 -18.90 1.12
C SER A 332 -23.01 -20.15 1.55
N SER A 333 -21.70 -20.19 1.31
CA SER A 333 -20.79 -21.23 1.78
C SER A 333 -19.38 -20.67 1.91
N TYR A 334 -18.69 -21.06 2.98
CA TYR A 334 -17.34 -20.64 3.32
C TYR A 334 -16.29 -21.70 2.97
N ALA A 335 -16.64 -22.72 2.19
CA ALA A 335 -15.75 -23.85 1.89
C ALA A 335 -14.32 -23.44 1.46
N SER A 336 -14.21 -22.38 0.64
CA SER A 336 -12.94 -21.86 0.13
C SER A 336 -12.50 -20.52 0.75
N TYR A 337 -13.22 -20.02 1.75
CA TYR A 337 -12.95 -18.71 2.37
C TYR A 337 -12.39 -18.86 3.78
N ASN A 338 -11.72 -17.83 4.28
CA ASN A 338 -11.17 -17.75 5.64
C ASN A 338 -10.18 -18.87 5.97
N LEU A 339 -9.57 -19.51 4.97
CA LEU A 339 -8.65 -20.62 5.18
C LEU A 339 -7.20 -20.17 5.02
N ILE A 340 -6.36 -20.49 5.99
CA ILE A 340 -4.92 -20.22 5.98
C ILE A 340 -4.16 -21.47 6.43
N ASN A 341 -2.94 -21.68 5.95
CA ASN A 341 -2.17 -22.82 6.43
C ASN A 341 -1.70 -22.52 7.85
N LEU A 342 -1.78 -23.51 8.75
CA LEU A 342 -1.28 -23.30 10.11
C LEU A 342 0.23 -23.05 10.16
N SER A 343 0.97 -23.55 9.15
CA SER A 343 2.39 -23.26 8.98
C SER A 343 2.71 -21.78 8.71
N ASP A 344 1.72 -20.99 8.29
CA ASP A 344 1.91 -19.57 7.98
C ASP A 344 1.86 -18.71 9.28
N PHE A 345 1.42 -19.30 10.41
CA PHE A 345 1.54 -18.70 11.75
C PHE A 345 2.96 -18.84 12.26
N THR A 346 3.73 -17.77 12.15
CA THR A 346 5.16 -17.76 12.49
C THR A 346 5.55 -16.59 13.39
N THR A 347 4.56 -15.91 14.01
CA THR A 347 4.79 -14.63 14.71
C THR A 347 4.90 -14.78 16.22
N VAL A 348 5.41 -13.73 16.89
CA VAL A 348 5.73 -13.73 18.32
C VAL A 348 4.51 -13.38 19.18
N SER A 349 3.50 -12.68 18.62
CA SER A 349 2.26 -12.33 19.33
C SER A 349 1.16 -13.40 19.21
N ASP A 350 1.41 -14.45 18.43
CA ASP A 350 0.52 -15.61 18.32
C ASP A 350 0.48 -16.40 19.64
N ASN A 351 -0.64 -16.29 20.34
CA ASN A 351 -0.91 -17.11 21.50
C ASN A 351 -1.42 -18.49 21.05
N SER A 352 -0.51 -19.47 21.04
CA SER A 352 -0.82 -20.91 21.06
C SER A 352 -1.81 -21.38 19.98
N VAL A 353 -1.31 -21.61 18.77
CA VAL A 353 -1.94 -22.57 17.86
C VAL A 353 -1.20 -23.89 18.01
N THR A 354 -1.69 -24.75 18.90
CA THR A 354 -1.14 -26.09 19.08
C THR A 354 -1.92 -27.08 18.24
N THR A 355 -1.31 -27.54 17.14
CA THR A 355 -1.94 -28.46 16.20
C THR A 355 -2.10 -29.86 16.79
N PRO A 356 -3.31 -30.34 17.07
CA PRO A 356 -3.51 -31.66 17.63
C PRO A 356 -3.43 -32.72 16.52
N THR A 357 -2.49 -33.66 16.64
CA THR A 357 -2.30 -34.72 15.63
C THR A 357 -3.30 -35.86 15.74
N SER A 358 -3.96 -35.99 16.89
CA SER A 358 -4.96 -37.02 17.17
C SER A 358 -5.75 -36.64 18.41
N PHE A 359 -7.06 -36.89 18.39
CA PHE A 359 -7.93 -36.71 19.55
C PHE A 359 -8.62 -38.02 19.91
N SER A 360 -8.86 -38.18 21.22
CA SER A 360 -9.69 -39.26 21.75
C SER A 360 -10.71 -38.71 22.73
N SER A 361 -11.96 -39.11 22.58
CA SER A 361 -13.06 -38.78 23.49
C SER A 361 -13.80 -40.06 23.87
N THR A 362 -14.27 -40.17 25.12
CA THR A 362 -14.99 -41.35 25.60
C THR A 362 -16.40 -40.97 25.99
N VAL A 363 -17.39 -41.67 25.44
CA VAL A 363 -18.80 -41.55 25.83
C VAL A 363 -19.30 -42.94 26.22
N GLY A 364 -19.76 -43.08 27.47
CA GLY A 364 -20.13 -44.38 28.04
C GLY A 364 -18.91 -45.31 28.11
N THR A 365 -18.99 -46.47 27.44
CA THR A 365 -17.89 -47.45 27.35
C THR A 365 -17.16 -47.44 26.00
N THR A 366 -17.53 -46.55 25.08
CA THR A 366 -16.95 -46.47 23.74
C THR A 366 -15.95 -45.32 23.68
N THR A 367 -14.74 -45.60 23.20
CA THR A 367 -13.73 -44.57 22.97
C THR A 367 -13.71 -44.22 21.50
N LEU A 368 -14.02 -42.97 21.16
CA LEU A 368 -13.81 -42.42 19.85
C LEU A 368 -12.35 -42.00 19.72
N THR A 369 -11.74 -42.43 18.63
CA THR A 369 -10.49 -41.87 18.11
C THR A 369 -10.79 -41.29 16.74
N PHE A 370 -10.32 -40.09 16.45
CA PHE A 370 -10.42 -39.57 15.09
C PHE A 370 -9.08 -39.00 14.61
N SER A 371 -8.88 -39.09 13.29
CA SER A 371 -7.68 -38.62 12.63
C SER A 371 -7.99 -37.72 11.44
N CYS A 372 -7.18 -36.66 11.31
CA CYS A 372 -7.27 -35.72 10.20
C CYS A 372 -6.42 -36.21 9.03
N THR A 373 -7.07 -36.51 7.90
CA THR A 373 -6.40 -37.01 6.69
C THR A 373 -5.44 -36.00 6.07
N ASN A 374 -5.66 -34.71 6.34
CA ASN A 374 -4.82 -33.58 5.95
C ASN A 374 -3.94 -33.06 7.10
N SER A 375 -3.56 -33.91 8.06
CA SER A 375 -2.73 -33.51 9.22
C SER A 375 -1.39 -32.86 8.86
N SER A 376 -0.80 -33.17 7.69
CA SER A 376 0.43 -32.53 7.20
C SER A 376 0.21 -31.18 6.52
N SER A 377 -1.04 -30.78 6.27
CA SER A 377 -1.44 -29.54 5.60
C SER A 377 -2.68 -28.94 6.26
N LEU A 378 -2.72 -29.02 7.60
CA LEU A 378 -3.85 -28.52 8.37
C LEU A 378 -4.01 -27.02 8.17
N LYS A 379 -5.26 -26.59 8.04
CA LYS A 379 -5.61 -25.19 7.87
C LYS A 379 -6.34 -24.66 9.09
N GLY A 380 -6.16 -23.37 9.33
CA GLY A 380 -6.98 -22.59 10.23
C GLY A 380 -8.12 -21.94 9.45
N ARG A 381 -9.35 -22.06 9.95
CA ARG A 381 -10.51 -21.30 9.52
C ARG A 381 -10.71 -20.11 10.44
N LEU A 382 -10.65 -18.92 9.88
CA LEU A 382 -10.78 -17.67 10.62
C LEU A 382 -12.23 -17.36 10.95
N VAL A 383 -12.47 -16.97 12.21
CA VAL A 383 -13.68 -16.31 12.66
C VAL A 383 -13.31 -15.02 13.39
N TYR A 384 -14.07 -13.95 13.17
CA TYR A 384 -13.70 -12.60 13.61
C TYR A 384 -14.56 -12.18 14.79
N LYS A 385 -13.98 -11.54 15.80
CA LYS A 385 -14.73 -10.99 16.93
C LYS A 385 -15.82 -10.03 16.43
N ASN A 386 -17.06 -10.28 16.82
CA ASN A 386 -18.20 -9.50 16.34
C ASN A 386 -18.26 -8.11 16.98
N SER A 387 -19.02 -7.20 16.36
CA SER A 387 -19.20 -5.83 16.84
C SER A 387 -19.90 -5.73 18.21
N ALA A 388 -20.69 -6.74 18.58
CA ALA A 388 -21.34 -6.81 19.89
C ALA A 388 -20.38 -7.22 21.02
N GLY A 389 -19.18 -7.74 20.70
CA GLY A 389 -18.20 -8.24 21.66
C GLY A 389 -18.60 -9.54 22.37
N THR A 390 -19.71 -10.17 21.98
CA THR A 390 -20.29 -11.35 22.65
C THR A 390 -20.03 -12.67 21.93
N GLY A 391 -19.40 -12.62 20.75
CA GLY A 391 -19.14 -13.82 19.95
C GLY A 391 -18.32 -13.51 18.69
N TYR A 392 -18.43 -14.39 17.71
CA TYR A 392 -17.66 -14.33 16.47
C TYR A 392 -18.58 -14.35 15.25
N THR A 393 -18.06 -13.89 14.11
CA THR A 393 -18.72 -13.86 12.81
C THR A 393 -17.81 -14.47 11.75
N PRO A 394 -18.34 -15.09 10.69
CA PRO A 394 -17.51 -15.70 9.66
C PRO A 394 -17.10 -14.70 8.56
N TYR A 395 -17.46 -13.42 8.64
CA TYR A 395 -17.08 -12.42 7.64
C TYR A 395 -16.78 -11.06 8.25
N LEU A 396 -15.85 -10.34 7.61
CA LEU A 396 -15.28 -9.10 8.13
C LEU A 396 -16.31 -7.99 8.31
N ALA A 397 -17.27 -7.82 7.39
CA ALA A 397 -18.23 -6.71 7.47
C ALA A 397 -19.14 -6.73 8.72
N ALA A 398 -19.22 -7.87 9.43
CA ALA A 398 -19.93 -7.98 10.71
C ALA A 398 -18.98 -8.04 11.93
N ALA A 399 -17.67 -7.96 11.71
CA ALA A 399 -16.67 -7.92 12.77
C ALA A 399 -16.74 -6.59 13.53
N SER A 400 -15.99 -6.49 14.63
CA SER A 400 -15.75 -5.21 15.29
C SER A 400 -15.18 -4.18 14.32
N SER A 401 -15.51 -2.89 14.52
CA SER A 401 -15.05 -1.81 13.65
C SER A 401 -13.54 -1.74 13.56
N ASP A 402 -12.84 -1.96 14.67
CA ASP A 402 -11.38 -1.90 14.72
C ASP A 402 -10.74 -2.98 13.83
N LEU A 403 -11.26 -4.22 13.87
CA LEU A 403 -10.81 -5.28 12.96
C LEU A 403 -11.13 -4.90 11.51
N PHE A 404 -12.38 -4.56 11.23
CA PHE A 404 -12.82 -4.28 9.87
C PHE A 404 -12.02 -3.14 9.22
N ASP A 405 -11.76 -2.06 9.95
CA ASP A 405 -11.03 -0.90 9.44
C ASP A 405 -9.58 -1.26 9.09
N VAL A 406 -8.88 -2.02 9.93
CA VAL A 406 -7.50 -2.46 9.63
C VAL A 406 -7.47 -3.36 8.41
N PHE A 407 -8.36 -4.34 8.33
CA PHE A 407 -8.43 -5.25 7.18
C PHE A 407 -8.81 -4.53 5.89
N ALA A 408 -9.81 -3.64 5.94
CA ALA A 408 -10.23 -2.84 4.78
C ALA A 408 -9.08 -1.95 4.28
N ASN A 409 -8.37 -1.29 5.20
CA ASN A 409 -7.22 -0.46 4.85
C ASN A 409 -6.08 -1.27 4.25
N MET A 410 -5.81 -2.46 4.80
CA MET A 410 -4.77 -3.34 4.24
C MET A 410 -5.15 -3.81 2.84
N ILE A 411 -6.41 -4.18 2.60
CA ILE A 411 -6.89 -4.54 1.27
C ILE A 411 -6.71 -3.38 0.29
N ILE A 412 -7.07 -2.15 0.69
CA ILE A 412 -6.90 -0.94 -0.14
C ILE A 412 -5.41 -0.71 -0.48
N LEU A 413 -4.51 -0.80 0.50
CA LEU A 413 -3.08 -0.55 0.29
C LEU A 413 -2.39 -1.65 -0.54
N GLN A 414 -2.91 -2.86 -0.47
CA GLN A 414 -2.38 -4.01 -1.20
C GLN A 414 -2.97 -4.13 -2.60
N GLN A 415 -3.95 -3.31 -3.00
CA GLN A 415 -4.56 -3.36 -4.32
C GLN A 415 -4.13 -2.17 -5.18
N ASP A 416 -3.93 -2.43 -6.47
CA ASP A 416 -3.80 -1.39 -7.48
C ASP A 416 -5.17 -0.79 -7.84
N SER A 417 -5.17 0.21 -8.73
CA SER A 417 -6.39 0.90 -9.17
C SER A 417 -7.39 0.00 -9.93
N VAL A 418 -6.98 -1.21 -10.34
CA VAL A 418 -7.84 -2.21 -10.99
C VAL A 418 -8.23 -3.37 -10.05
N GLY A 419 -7.89 -3.26 -8.77
CA GLY A 419 -8.25 -4.22 -7.72
C GLY A 419 -7.36 -5.47 -7.67
N LYS A 420 -6.22 -5.48 -8.35
CA LYS A 420 -5.25 -6.59 -8.28
C LYS A 420 -4.28 -6.35 -7.14
N THR A 421 -3.87 -7.43 -6.48
CA THR A 421 -2.84 -7.35 -5.44
C THR A 421 -1.52 -6.84 -6.04
N LYS A 422 -0.96 -5.78 -5.44
CA LYS A 422 0.34 -5.24 -5.80
C LYS A 422 1.42 -6.32 -5.57
N PRO A 423 2.23 -6.65 -6.59
CA PRO A 423 3.35 -7.57 -6.42
C PRO A 423 4.39 -7.00 -5.45
N ASN A 424 5.23 -7.88 -4.90
CA ASN A 424 6.44 -7.49 -4.18
C ASN A 424 7.64 -7.86 -5.07
N VAL A 425 7.83 -7.12 -6.17
CA VAL A 425 8.82 -7.45 -7.20
C VAL A 425 9.67 -6.23 -7.46
N GLN A 426 10.96 -6.38 -7.22
CA GLN A 426 11.92 -5.31 -7.42
C GLN A 426 11.96 -4.82 -8.89
N ASN A 427 11.91 -3.50 -9.07
CA ASN A 427 12.00 -2.76 -10.33
C ASN A 427 10.83 -3.02 -11.30
N ASP A 428 9.64 -3.33 -10.80
CA ASP A 428 8.44 -3.44 -11.64
C ASP A 428 7.63 -2.14 -11.75
N GLN A 429 8.11 -1.07 -11.09
CA GLN A 429 7.52 0.27 -11.04
C GLN A 429 6.20 0.34 -10.24
N ILE A 430 5.87 -0.69 -9.48
CA ILE A 430 4.71 -0.74 -8.62
C ILE A 430 5.20 -0.83 -7.17
N VAL A 431 4.88 0.18 -6.36
CA VAL A 431 5.28 0.20 -4.95
C VAL A 431 4.17 -0.37 -4.08
N SER A 432 4.41 -1.55 -3.53
CA SER A 432 3.56 -2.18 -2.51
C SER A 432 3.77 -1.54 -1.13
N PHE A 433 2.78 -1.69 -0.24
CA PHE A 433 2.94 -1.27 1.15
C PHE A 433 4.09 -1.99 1.86
N LYS A 434 4.37 -3.24 1.50
CA LYS A 434 5.47 -4.01 2.08
C LYS A 434 6.83 -3.40 1.69
N GLU A 435 6.96 -2.96 0.44
CA GLU A 435 8.17 -2.28 -0.03
C GLU A 435 8.39 -0.95 0.67
N LEU A 436 7.34 -0.15 0.88
CA LEU A 436 7.41 1.07 1.69
C LEU A 436 7.91 0.80 3.11
N MET A 437 7.36 -0.24 3.75
CA MET A 437 7.81 -0.65 5.10
C MET A 437 9.25 -1.18 5.11
N CYS A 438 9.79 -1.55 3.95
CA CYS A 438 11.16 -2.03 3.77
C CYS A 438 12.13 -0.98 3.24
N MET A 439 11.71 0.28 3.10
CA MET A 439 12.60 1.36 2.76
C MET A 439 13.70 1.50 3.83
N SER A 440 14.94 1.25 3.44
CA SER A 440 16.11 1.45 4.30
C SER A 440 16.60 2.89 4.19
N ASN A 441 16.92 3.49 5.34
CA ASN A 441 17.55 4.81 5.40
C ASN A 441 18.89 4.83 4.67
#